data_AF-A0A444YJY5-F1
#
_entry.id   AF-A0A444YJY5-F1
#
_cell.length_a   1.000
_cell.length_b   1.000
_cell.length_c   1.000
_cell.angle_alpha   90.00
_cell.angle_beta   90.00
_cell.angle_gamma   90.00
#
_symmetry.space_group_name_H-M   'P 1'
#
loop_
_entity.id
_entity.type
_entity.pdbx_description
1 polymer ?
#
loop_
_entity_poly.entity_id
_entity_poly.type
_entity_poly.pdbx_seq_one_letter_code
_entity_poly.pdbx_strand_id
1 'polypeptide(L)'
;MFAPVAETGFEGSGVSGPILIPKRFVWPYGGKRVYLSGSFTRWSEHILMSPMEGCPSVFQVTCPLMPGYHQYKFNVDGEWRHDEQQPVVSGNYGVVNTIYLGREPDMHTILSSETPGRSHMEVDSVIFGHVEANPSMSDSDLEVSRHRVSEFLSTHTAYELLPDSGKVVALDINLPVKQAFHVLYEQGIAIAPLWDYCRSQFVGVLSAMDFILMLKEVCGEQNFMEISCA
;
A
#
# COMPACT_ATOMS: atom_id res chain seq x y z
N MET A 1 -18.86 17.62 -52.57
CA MET A 1 -18.86 19.04 -52.19
C MET A 1 -19.56 19.15 -50.85
N PHE A 2 -18.84 19.65 -49.85
CA PHE A 2 -19.20 19.62 -48.44
C PHE A 2 -20.23 20.70 -48.09
N ALA A 3 -21.08 20.40 -47.11
CA ALA A 3 -21.90 21.34 -46.34
C ALA A 3 -21.96 20.82 -44.88
N PRO A 4 -22.27 21.66 -43.88
CA PRO A 4 -21.31 22.30 -42.98
C PRO A 4 -21.27 21.68 -41.58
N VAL A 5 -20.16 21.88 -40.88
CA VAL A 5 -19.95 21.48 -39.48
C VAL A 5 -20.73 22.42 -38.56
N ALA A 6 -21.62 21.83 -37.74
CA ALA A 6 -22.21 22.50 -36.59
C ALA A 6 -21.30 22.25 -35.37
N GLU A 7 -20.74 23.33 -34.82
CA GLU A 7 -20.22 23.34 -33.46
C GLU A 7 -21.40 23.45 -32.50
N THR A 8 -21.53 22.48 -31.60
CA THR A 8 -22.31 22.62 -30.37
C THR A 8 -21.51 22.02 -29.24
N GLY A 9 -21.10 22.89 -28.33
CA GLY A 9 -20.23 22.60 -27.21
C GLY A 9 -20.76 21.48 -26.32
N PHE A 10 -19.83 20.69 -25.80
CA PHE A 10 -20.07 19.85 -24.65
C PHE A 10 -19.53 20.56 -23.41
N GLU A 11 -20.44 21.16 -22.64
CA GLU A 11 -20.25 21.38 -21.21
C GLU A 11 -20.06 20.01 -20.54
N GLY A 12 -18.82 19.66 -20.24
CA GLY A 12 -18.46 18.48 -19.46
C GLY A 12 -18.43 18.84 -17.98
N SER A 13 -19.60 18.77 -17.33
CA SER A 13 -19.74 18.75 -15.88
C SER A 13 -18.70 17.80 -15.26
N GLY A 14 -17.84 18.34 -14.40
CA GLY A 14 -16.79 17.61 -13.67
C GLY A 14 -17.39 16.63 -12.67
N VAL A 15 -17.86 15.48 -13.16
CA VAL A 15 -18.15 14.33 -12.32
C VAL A 15 -16.81 13.69 -12.00
N SER A 16 -16.27 13.96 -10.80
CA SER A 16 -15.13 13.24 -10.25
C SER A 16 -15.55 11.78 -10.01
N GLY A 17 -15.51 10.97 -11.06
CA GLY A 17 -15.69 9.52 -10.96
C GLY A 17 -14.62 8.91 -10.05
N PRO A 18 -14.89 7.73 -9.46
CA PRO A 18 -13.89 7.04 -8.66
C PRO A 18 -12.65 6.77 -9.51
N ILE A 19 -11.47 7.22 -9.04
CA ILE A 19 -10.19 6.93 -9.69
C ILE A 19 -9.93 5.43 -9.57
N LEU A 20 -9.90 4.73 -10.70
CA LEU A 20 -9.56 3.31 -10.79
C LEU A 20 -8.09 3.14 -11.17
N ILE A 21 -7.38 2.28 -10.45
CA ILE A 21 -5.97 1.95 -10.64
C ILE A 21 -5.89 0.68 -11.52
N PRO A 22 -5.29 0.73 -12.72
CA PRO A 22 -5.07 -0.46 -13.53
C PRO A 22 -4.06 -1.41 -12.86
N LYS A 23 -4.51 -2.58 -12.42
CA LYS A 23 -3.63 -3.61 -11.85
C LYS A 23 -3.54 -4.80 -12.79
N ARG A 24 -2.31 -5.17 -13.15
CA ARG A 24 -2.00 -6.38 -13.91
C ARG A 24 -1.86 -7.57 -12.97
N PHE A 25 -2.56 -8.65 -13.29
CA PHE A 25 -2.47 -9.96 -12.66
C PHE A 25 -1.81 -10.94 -13.62
N VAL A 26 -0.89 -11.77 -13.10
CA VAL A 26 -0.09 -12.70 -13.89
C VAL A 26 -0.15 -14.08 -13.24
N TRP A 27 -0.25 -15.12 -14.06
CA TRP A 27 -0.16 -16.52 -13.67
C TRP A 27 0.92 -17.22 -14.52
N PRO A 28 2.11 -17.50 -13.96
CA PRO A 28 3.24 -18.00 -14.75
C PRO A 28 3.32 -19.53 -14.90
N TYR A 29 2.40 -20.29 -14.30
CA TYR A 29 2.55 -21.74 -14.10
C TYR A 29 1.88 -22.63 -15.17
N GLY A 30 1.46 -22.07 -16.30
CA GLY A 30 0.75 -22.81 -17.35
C GLY A 30 -0.69 -23.17 -17.01
N GLY A 31 -1.35 -23.84 -17.96
CA GLY A 31 -2.77 -24.20 -17.95
C GLY A 31 -3.37 -24.10 -19.36
N LYS A 32 -4.55 -24.68 -19.61
CA LYS A 32 -5.26 -24.50 -20.89
C LYS A 32 -6.19 -23.28 -20.85
N ARG A 33 -6.87 -23.08 -19.72
CA ARG A 33 -7.79 -21.96 -19.46
C ARG A 33 -7.56 -21.44 -18.05
N VAL A 34 -7.19 -20.17 -17.94
CA VAL A 34 -6.94 -19.50 -16.66
C VAL A 34 -7.93 -18.36 -16.48
N TYR A 35 -8.59 -18.33 -15.33
CA TYR A 35 -9.53 -17.30 -14.95
C TYR A 35 -9.09 -16.60 -13.67
N LEU A 36 -9.45 -15.32 -13.53
CA LEU A 36 -9.27 -14.51 -12.32
C LEU A 36 -10.63 -14.20 -11.69
N SER A 37 -10.73 -14.40 -10.38
CA SER A 37 -11.87 -13.95 -9.57
C SER A 37 -11.36 -13.30 -8.28
N GLY A 38 -12.11 -12.34 -7.73
CA GLY A 38 -11.70 -11.66 -6.52
C GLY A 38 -12.80 -10.78 -5.92
N SER A 39 -12.43 -9.97 -4.94
CA SER A 39 -13.37 -9.04 -4.27
C SER A 39 -14.02 -8.07 -5.26
N PHE A 40 -13.29 -7.66 -6.30
CA PHE A 40 -13.76 -6.78 -7.37
C PHE A 40 -14.73 -7.45 -8.35
N THR A 41 -14.77 -8.79 -8.40
CA THR A 41 -15.80 -9.56 -9.14
C THR A 41 -16.87 -10.15 -8.20
N ARG A 42 -16.89 -9.70 -6.93
CA ARG A 42 -17.74 -10.26 -5.87
C ARG A 42 -17.62 -11.78 -5.76
N TRP A 43 -16.47 -12.35 -6.12
CA TRP A 43 -16.21 -13.79 -6.15
C TRP A 43 -17.19 -14.63 -6.98
N SER A 44 -18.02 -13.99 -7.82
CA SER A 44 -19.08 -14.65 -8.58
C SER A 44 -18.76 -14.68 -10.07
N GLU A 45 -18.06 -13.67 -10.57
CA GLU A 45 -17.65 -13.60 -11.97
C GLU A 45 -16.19 -14.05 -12.16
N HIS A 46 -15.93 -14.64 -13.33
CA HIS A 46 -14.64 -15.20 -13.72
C HIS A 46 -14.11 -14.48 -14.96
N ILE A 47 -13.01 -13.75 -14.81
CA ILE A 47 -12.38 -13.02 -15.90
C ILE A 47 -11.40 -13.95 -16.60
N LEU A 48 -11.62 -14.27 -17.88
CA LEU A 48 -10.69 -15.08 -18.67
C LEU A 48 -9.38 -14.32 -18.88
N MET A 49 -8.25 -14.97 -18.60
CA MET A 49 -6.91 -14.42 -18.82
C MET A 49 -6.37 -14.79 -20.21
N SER A 50 -5.50 -13.95 -20.77
CA SER A 50 -4.88 -14.17 -22.07
C SER A 50 -3.42 -14.62 -21.92
N PRO A 51 -2.92 -15.53 -22.77
CA PRO A 51 -1.50 -15.84 -22.82
C PRO A 51 -0.65 -14.59 -23.13
N MET A 52 0.52 -14.49 -22.53
CA MET A 52 1.47 -13.41 -22.77
C MET A 52 2.18 -13.61 -24.12
N GLU A 53 2.44 -12.50 -24.83
CA GLU A 53 3.15 -12.54 -26.10
C GLU A 53 4.56 -13.11 -25.92
N GLY A 54 4.93 -14.11 -26.72
CA GLY A 54 6.21 -14.82 -26.62
C GLY A 54 6.32 -15.86 -25.51
N CYS A 55 5.37 -15.92 -24.57
CA CYS A 55 5.36 -16.88 -23.45
C CYS A 55 3.96 -17.49 -23.24
N PRO A 56 3.55 -18.51 -24.04
CA PRO A 56 2.19 -19.05 -24.01
C PRO A 56 1.82 -19.77 -22.70
N SER A 57 2.81 -20.10 -21.86
CA SER A 57 2.60 -20.67 -20.52
C SER A 57 2.30 -19.63 -19.45
N VAL A 58 2.47 -18.34 -19.74
CA VAL A 58 2.21 -17.24 -18.80
C VAL A 58 0.91 -16.57 -19.20
N PHE A 59 -0.04 -16.48 -18.28
CA PHE A 59 -1.34 -15.83 -18.51
C PHE A 59 -1.38 -14.49 -17.79
N GLN A 60 -2.00 -13.47 -18.40
CA GLN A 60 -2.17 -12.17 -17.78
C GLN A 60 -3.54 -11.54 -18.06
N VAL A 61 -3.96 -10.65 -17.17
CA VAL A 61 -5.10 -9.74 -17.38
C VAL A 61 -4.88 -8.46 -16.58
N THR A 62 -5.36 -7.33 -17.10
CA THR A 62 -5.33 -6.04 -16.38
C THR A 62 -6.75 -5.66 -16.00
N CYS A 63 -6.99 -5.42 -14.71
CA CYS A 63 -8.28 -5.01 -14.19
C CYS A 63 -8.19 -3.62 -13.56
N PRO A 64 -9.15 -2.72 -13.83
CA PRO A 64 -9.25 -1.44 -13.14
C PRO A 64 -9.84 -1.66 -11.73
N LEU A 65 -9.10 -1.31 -10.69
CA LEU A 65 -9.46 -1.56 -9.30
C LEU A 65 -9.55 -0.28 -8.48
N MET A 66 -10.40 -0.26 -7.47
CA MET A 66 -10.45 0.83 -6.51
C MET A 66 -9.18 0.85 -5.64
N PRO A 67 -8.79 1.99 -5.06
CA PRO A 67 -7.77 2.00 -4.01
C PRO A 67 -8.24 1.21 -2.78
N GLY A 68 -7.32 0.52 -2.13
CA GLY A 68 -7.57 -0.29 -0.94
C GLY A 68 -7.14 -1.75 -1.09
N TYR A 69 -7.63 -2.59 -0.17
CA TYR A 69 -7.31 -4.02 -0.14
C TYR A 69 -8.19 -4.81 -1.10
N HIS A 70 -7.56 -5.65 -1.93
CA HIS A 70 -8.23 -6.61 -2.78
C HIS A 70 -7.72 -8.01 -2.52
N GLN A 71 -8.63 -8.97 -2.64
CA GLN A 71 -8.34 -10.39 -2.54
C GLN A 71 -8.72 -11.05 -3.86
N TYR A 72 -7.95 -12.04 -4.29
CA TYR A 72 -8.17 -12.71 -5.57
C TYR A 72 -7.64 -14.15 -5.58
N LYS A 73 -8.10 -14.91 -6.56
CA LYS A 73 -7.71 -16.30 -6.79
C LYS A 73 -7.80 -16.64 -8.27
N PHE A 74 -6.99 -17.60 -8.71
CA PHE A 74 -7.01 -18.09 -10.08
C PHE A 74 -7.79 -19.40 -10.17
N ASN A 75 -8.59 -19.57 -11.21
CA ASN A 75 -9.13 -20.88 -11.58
C ASN A 75 -8.39 -21.37 -12.83
N VAL A 76 -7.60 -22.43 -12.68
CA VAL A 76 -6.75 -23.00 -13.72
C VAL A 76 -7.31 -24.36 -14.09
N ASP A 77 -7.87 -24.46 -15.28
CA ASP A 77 -8.47 -25.71 -15.81
C ASP A 77 -9.54 -26.32 -14.88
N GLY A 78 -10.26 -25.48 -14.13
CA GLY A 78 -11.29 -25.89 -13.16
C GLY A 78 -10.82 -25.87 -11.71
N GLU A 79 -9.51 -25.85 -11.47
CA GLU A 79 -8.92 -25.94 -10.12
C GLU A 79 -8.59 -24.57 -9.55
N TRP A 80 -9.02 -24.31 -8.32
CA TRP A 80 -8.77 -23.04 -7.64
C TRP A 80 -7.37 -22.98 -7.03
N ARG A 81 -6.55 -22.05 -7.53
CA ARG A 81 -5.15 -21.87 -7.17
C ARG A 81 -4.87 -20.43 -6.74
N HIS A 82 -3.87 -20.27 -5.89
CA HIS A 82 -3.29 -18.97 -5.58
C HIS A 82 -1.82 -19.01 -6.01
N ASP A 83 -1.24 -17.85 -6.25
CA ASP A 83 0.20 -17.73 -6.47
C ASP A 83 0.91 -17.76 -5.13
N GLU A 84 1.69 -18.80 -4.85
CA GLU A 84 2.40 -18.98 -3.58
C GLU A 84 3.46 -17.90 -3.33
N GLN A 85 3.81 -17.14 -4.37
CA GLN A 85 4.88 -16.14 -4.33
C GLN A 85 4.36 -14.73 -4.08
N GLN A 86 3.03 -14.58 -4.05
CA GLN A 86 2.35 -13.34 -3.73
C GLN A 86 1.79 -13.39 -2.31
N PRO A 87 1.57 -12.24 -1.65
CA PRO A 87 0.96 -12.22 -0.33
C PRO A 87 -0.38 -12.96 -0.30
N VAL A 88 -0.62 -13.73 0.76
CA VAL A 88 -1.84 -14.52 0.93
C VAL A 88 -2.52 -14.25 2.27
N VAL A 89 -3.83 -14.44 2.28
CA VAL A 89 -4.66 -14.43 3.48
C VAL A 89 -5.52 -15.67 3.50
N SER A 90 -5.75 -16.22 4.68
CA SER A 90 -6.69 -17.31 4.89
C SER A 90 -8.04 -16.73 5.30
N GLY A 91 -9.12 -17.21 4.67
CA GLY A 91 -10.48 -16.80 5.01
C GLY A 91 -11.52 -17.81 4.55
N ASN A 92 -12.76 -17.35 4.40
CA ASN A 92 -13.92 -18.22 4.08
C ASN A 92 -13.80 -18.94 2.73
N TYR A 93 -12.94 -18.46 1.81
CA TYR A 93 -12.70 -19.03 0.49
C TYR A 93 -11.38 -19.83 0.42
N GLY A 94 -10.87 -20.24 1.58
CA GLY A 94 -9.56 -20.84 1.77
C GLY A 94 -8.44 -19.81 1.67
N VAL A 95 -7.26 -20.27 1.26
CA VAL A 95 -6.11 -19.41 1.00
C VAL A 95 -6.31 -18.68 -0.33
N VAL A 96 -6.23 -17.35 -0.29
CA VAL A 96 -6.37 -16.45 -1.44
C VAL A 96 -5.24 -15.43 -1.44
N ASN A 97 -4.87 -14.92 -2.61
CA ASN A 97 -3.90 -13.84 -2.70
C ASN A 97 -4.51 -12.51 -2.24
N THR A 98 -3.68 -11.60 -1.71
CA THR A 98 -4.08 -10.24 -1.34
C THR A 98 -3.11 -9.20 -1.87
N ILE A 99 -3.65 -8.04 -2.24
CA ILE A 99 -2.89 -6.86 -2.64
C ILE A 99 -3.49 -5.62 -1.98
N TYR A 100 -2.64 -4.64 -1.67
CA TYR A 100 -3.07 -3.29 -1.32
C TYR A 100 -2.73 -2.34 -2.47
N LEU A 101 -3.72 -1.59 -2.93
CA LEU A 101 -3.55 -0.54 -3.93
C LEU A 101 -3.60 0.81 -3.24
N GLY A 102 -2.44 1.41 -3.01
CA GLY A 102 -2.34 2.80 -2.58
C GLY A 102 -2.78 3.73 -3.71
N ARG A 103 -3.32 4.91 -3.38
CA ARG A 103 -3.33 6.02 -4.33
C ARG A 103 -1.89 6.52 -4.44
N GLU A 104 -1.09 5.89 -5.29
CA GLU A 104 0.17 6.49 -5.72
C GLU A 104 -0.12 7.50 -6.83
N PRO A 105 0.44 8.71 -6.78
CA PRO A 105 0.49 9.57 -7.95
C PRO A 105 1.43 8.91 -8.96
N ASP A 106 0.88 8.44 -10.07
CA ASP A 106 1.53 7.84 -11.24
C ASP A 106 3.06 7.80 -11.20
N MET A 107 3.66 6.64 -10.90
CA MET A 107 4.99 6.23 -11.40
C MET A 107 5.10 4.69 -11.37
N HIS A 108 5.56 4.13 -12.49
CA HIS A 108 5.44 2.72 -12.85
C HIS A 108 6.46 1.80 -12.14
N THR A 109 6.00 0.85 -11.32
CA THR A 109 6.85 -0.14 -10.65
C THR A 109 7.05 -1.41 -11.49
N ILE A 110 8.31 -1.68 -11.84
CA ILE A 110 8.82 -3.00 -12.22
C ILE A 110 9.38 -3.67 -10.97
N LEU A 111 9.21 -5.00 -10.92
CA LEU A 111 9.95 -6.04 -10.19
C LEU A 111 9.19 -6.76 -9.04
N SER A 112 8.74 -7.96 -9.42
CA SER A 112 8.54 -9.12 -8.56
C SER A 112 9.89 -9.76 -8.22
N SER A 113 10.02 -10.34 -7.01
CA SER A 113 10.38 -11.76 -6.80
C SER A 113 10.42 -12.15 -5.30
N GLU A 114 9.61 -13.11 -4.80
CA GLU A 114 9.80 -14.60 -4.71
C GLU A 114 10.73 -15.02 -3.52
N THR A 115 10.26 -15.40 -2.30
CA THR A 115 9.86 -16.74 -1.70
C THR A 115 10.94 -17.37 -0.76
N PRO A 116 10.78 -18.56 -0.07
CA PRO A 116 9.66 -19.24 0.64
C PRO A 116 10.05 -19.94 1.99
N GLY A 117 9.07 -20.39 2.81
CA GLY A 117 9.27 -21.52 3.76
C GLY A 117 8.44 -21.49 5.06
N ARG A 118 7.48 -22.43 5.21
CA ARG A 118 6.53 -22.54 6.33
C ARG A 118 6.43 -24.00 6.83
N SER A 119 6.32 -24.20 8.15
CA SER A 119 5.73 -25.40 8.80
C SER A 119 4.85 -24.90 9.95
N HIS A 120 3.51 -24.93 9.85
CA HIS A 120 2.58 -26.02 10.20
C HIS A 120 2.39 -26.24 11.71
N MET A 121 1.27 -25.77 12.28
CA MET A 121 0.29 -26.59 13.01
C MET A 121 -0.97 -25.77 13.34
N GLU A 122 -2.10 -26.48 13.31
CA GLU A 122 -3.48 -26.07 13.58
C GLU A 122 -3.89 -26.51 15.01
N VAL A 123 -4.79 -25.77 15.68
CA VAL A 123 -6.04 -26.25 16.35
C VAL A 123 -6.76 -25.07 17.04
N ASP A 124 -7.86 -24.67 16.41
CA ASP A 124 -9.25 -24.39 16.86
C ASP A 124 -9.63 -23.86 18.28
N SER A 125 -10.38 -22.75 18.30
CA SER A 125 -11.70 -22.62 18.97
C SER A 125 -12.28 -21.20 18.88
N VAL A 126 -13.51 -21.09 18.38
CA VAL A 126 -14.34 -19.88 18.27
C VAL A 126 -15.15 -19.61 19.55
N ILE A 127 -15.20 -18.36 20.07
CA ILE A 127 -16.41 -17.62 20.54
C ILE A 127 -16.10 -16.10 20.62
N PHE A 128 -16.78 -15.33 19.76
CA PHE A 128 -17.28 -13.94 19.86
C PHE A 128 -16.54 -12.85 20.68
N GLY A 129 -15.83 -11.98 19.95
CA GLY A 129 -16.07 -10.52 19.86
C GLY A 129 -16.05 -9.66 21.13
N HIS A 130 -14.93 -8.96 21.37
CA HIS A 130 -14.93 -7.53 21.63
C HIS A 130 -13.54 -6.92 21.32
N VAL A 131 -13.57 -5.67 20.87
CA VAL A 131 -12.47 -4.83 20.45
C VAL A 131 -11.47 -4.62 21.60
N GLU A 132 -10.24 -5.10 21.46
CA GLU A 132 -9.06 -4.48 22.10
C GLU A 132 -7.82 -4.66 21.22
N ALA A 133 -6.97 -3.63 21.29
CA ALA A 133 -5.75 -3.44 20.52
C ALA A 133 -4.64 -4.44 20.85
N ASN A 134 -3.63 -4.45 19.97
CA ASN A 134 -2.33 -5.15 20.01
C ASN A 134 -2.32 -6.64 19.62
N PRO A 135 -1.84 -6.99 18.40
CA PRO A 135 -1.01 -8.18 18.31
C PRO A 135 0.28 -7.85 19.06
N SER A 136 0.42 -8.36 20.29
CA SER A 136 1.71 -8.31 21.00
C SER A 136 2.68 -9.22 20.24
N MET A 137 3.31 -8.65 19.21
CA MET A 137 4.49 -9.22 18.57
C MET A 137 5.46 -9.59 19.69
N SER A 138 5.90 -10.85 19.72
CA SER A 138 6.87 -11.26 20.73
C SER A 138 8.17 -10.49 20.50
N ASP A 139 8.89 -10.17 21.58
CA ASP A 139 10.15 -9.42 21.50
C ASP A 139 11.16 -10.15 20.58
N SER A 140 11.13 -11.49 20.58
CA SER A 140 11.88 -12.34 19.65
C SER A 140 11.49 -12.14 18.18
N ASP A 141 10.21 -11.98 17.86
CA ASP A 141 9.77 -11.75 16.47
C ASP A 141 10.19 -10.35 15.99
N LEU A 142 10.19 -9.37 16.90
CA LEU A 142 10.68 -8.02 16.62
C LEU A 142 12.19 -8.03 16.36
N GLU A 143 12.97 -8.73 17.18
CA GLU A 143 14.42 -8.87 17.03
C GLU A 143 14.77 -9.52 15.68
N VAL A 144 14.08 -10.61 15.32
CA VAL A 144 14.25 -11.27 14.01
C VAL A 144 13.89 -10.34 12.86
N SER A 145 12.81 -9.58 12.98
CA SER A 145 12.39 -8.61 11.95
C SER A 145 13.42 -7.49 11.80
N ARG A 146 13.93 -6.95 12.91
CA ARG A 146 15.00 -5.93 12.91
C ARG A 146 16.27 -6.45 12.28
N HIS A 147 16.66 -7.69 12.61
CA HIS A 147 17.85 -8.31 12.05
C HIS A 147 17.74 -8.45 10.53
N ARG A 148 16.61 -8.96 10.03
CA ARG A 148 16.36 -9.10 8.59
C ARG A 148 16.36 -7.77 7.85
N VAL A 149 15.71 -6.74 8.43
CA VAL A 149 15.72 -5.38 7.85
C VAL A 149 17.13 -4.79 7.85
N SER A 150 17.88 -4.95 8.94
CA SER A 150 19.26 -4.47 9.05
C SER A 150 20.18 -5.14 8.04
N GLU A 151 20.09 -6.46 7.90
CA GLU A 151 20.87 -7.23 6.92
C GLU A 151 20.54 -6.81 5.49
N PHE A 152 19.25 -6.67 5.16
CA PHE A 152 18.80 -6.18 3.86
C PHE A 152 19.33 -4.76 3.56
N LEU A 153 19.18 -3.82 4.49
CA LEU A 153 19.65 -2.44 4.29
C LEU A 153 21.17 -2.32 4.26
N SER A 154 21.90 -3.24 4.88
CA SER A 154 23.37 -3.27 4.85
C SER A 154 23.93 -3.88 3.56
N THR A 155 23.13 -4.66 2.84
CA THR A 155 23.54 -5.35 1.61
C THR A 155 23.12 -4.62 0.33
N HIS A 156 22.24 -3.64 0.43
CA HIS A 156 21.74 -2.84 -0.70
C HIS A 156 22.25 -1.40 -0.63
N THR A 157 22.49 -0.79 -1.79
CA THR A 157 22.83 0.63 -1.86
C THR A 157 21.57 1.49 -1.90
N ALA A 158 21.65 2.74 -1.44
CA ALA A 158 20.50 3.66 -1.47
C ALA A 158 19.92 3.86 -2.88
N TYR A 159 20.74 3.71 -3.93
CA TYR A 159 20.31 3.85 -5.32
C TYR A 159 19.45 2.68 -5.82
N GLU A 160 19.56 1.51 -5.21
CA GLU A 160 18.72 0.34 -5.54
C GLU A 160 17.37 0.40 -4.83
N LEU A 161 17.32 1.12 -3.69
CA LEU A 161 16.14 1.21 -2.83
C LEU A 161 15.27 2.44 -3.10
N LEU A 162 15.89 3.54 -3.52
CA LEU A 162 15.19 4.78 -3.80
C LEU A 162 14.63 4.79 -5.23
N PRO A 163 13.42 5.34 -5.44
CA PRO A 163 12.90 5.54 -6.79
C PRO A 163 13.77 6.55 -7.57
N ASP A 164 13.75 6.45 -8.90
CA ASP A 164 14.50 7.34 -9.82
C ASP A 164 14.26 8.83 -9.55
N SER A 165 13.07 9.16 -9.02
CA SER A 165 12.77 10.49 -8.49
C SER A 165 11.86 10.38 -7.27
N GLY A 166 12.13 11.23 -6.29
CA GLY A 166 11.37 11.28 -5.04
C GLY A 166 11.53 12.63 -4.38
N LYS A 167 10.48 13.09 -3.72
CA LYS A 167 10.54 14.31 -2.92
C LYS A 167 11.06 13.96 -1.53
N VAL A 168 12.23 14.49 -1.19
CA VAL A 168 12.78 14.40 0.18
C VAL A 168 12.48 15.70 0.90
N VAL A 169 11.91 15.59 2.10
CA VAL A 169 11.67 16.73 2.99
C VAL A 169 12.45 16.48 4.27
N ALA A 170 13.31 17.42 4.63
CA ALA A 170 13.96 17.49 5.93
C ALA A 170 13.55 18.80 6.60
N LEU A 171 13.31 18.76 7.90
CA LEU A 171 12.91 19.92 8.67
C LEU A 171 14.12 20.45 9.44
N ASP A 172 14.40 21.74 9.30
CA ASP A 172 15.42 22.39 10.14
C ASP A 172 14.98 22.34 11.62
N ILE A 173 15.89 22.05 12.54
CA ILE A 173 15.59 22.02 13.98
C ILE A 173 15.08 23.36 14.54
N ASN A 174 15.38 24.47 13.86
CA ASN A 174 14.94 25.80 14.24
C ASN A 174 13.58 26.16 13.61
N LEU A 175 13.00 25.28 12.79
CA LEU A 175 11.69 25.50 12.18
C LEU A 175 10.59 25.48 13.25
N PRO A 176 9.79 26.56 13.41
CA PRO A 176 8.66 26.57 14.32
C PRO A 176 7.70 25.40 14.11
N VAL A 177 7.26 24.77 15.20
CA VAL A 177 6.41 23.56 15.17
C VAL A 177 5.13 23.76 14.33
N LYS A 178 4.52 24.95 14.38
CA LYS A 178 3.34 25.28 13.56
C LYS A 178 3.65 25.23 12.06
N GLN A 179 4.82 25.69 11.65
CA GLN A 179 5.26 25.64 10.25
C GLN A 179 5.64 24.21 9.85
N ALA A 180 6.32 23.48 10.73
CA ALA A 180 6.60 22.06 10.54
C ALA A 180 5.30 21.26 10.30
N PHE A 181 4.24 21.51 11.07
CA PHE A 181 2.94 20.88 10.90
C PHE A 181 2.32 21.19 9.54
N HIS A 182 2.31 22.47 9.16
CA HIS A 182 1.77 22.89 7.87
C HIS A 182 2.48 22.19 6.71
N VAL A 183 3.81 22.12 6.74
CA VAL A 183 4.60 21.40 5.73
C VAL A 183 4.25 19.91 5.70
N LEU A 184 4.21 19.23 6.84
CA LEU A 184 3.89 17.79 6.87
C LEU A 184 2.48 17.50 6.36
N TYR A 185 1.50 18.32 6.74
CA TYR A 185 0.11 18.18 6.32
C TYR A 185 -0.05 18.43 4.81
N GLU A 186 0.47 19.55 4.29
CA GLU A 186 0.35 19.89 2.87
C GLU A 186 1.08 18.89 1.97
N GLN A 187 2.20 18.35 2.45
CA GLN A 187 2.99 17.39 1.69
C GLN A 187 2.54 15.93 1.89
N GLY A 188 1.57 15.67 2.78
CA GLY A 188 1.11 14.32 3.09
C GLY A 188 2.19 13.45 3.72
N ILE A 189 3.13 14.04 4.46
CA ILE A 189 4.28 13.35 5.04
C ILE A 189 4.00 13.03 6.50
N ALA A 190 4.02 11.73 6.85
CA ALA A 190 3.77 11.27 8.22
C ALA A 190 5.01 11.32 9.14
N ILE A 191 6.20 11.32 8.54
CA ILE A 191 7.48 11.35 9.24
C ILE A 191 8.52 12.14 8.43
N ALA A 192 9.26 13.03 9.08
CA ALA A 192 10.35 13.77 8.44
C ALA A 192 11.62 13.78 9.29
N PRO A 193 12.80 13.62 8.68
CA PRO A 193 14.07 13.78 9.38
C PRO A 193 14.29 15.23 9.83
N LEU A 194 14.90 15.40 11.00
CA LEU A 194 15.32 16.68 11.55
C LEU A 194 16.77 16.96 11.18
N TRP A 195 17.01 18.08 10.53
CA TRP A 195 18.33 18.54 10.09
C TRP A 195 18.83 19.66 10.99
N ASP A 196 20.01 19.47 11.56
CA ASP A 196 20.74 20.50 12.27
C ASP A 196 21.71 21.17 11.29
N TYR A 197 21.40 22.40 10.88
CA TYR A 197 22.24 23.17 9.97
C TYR A 197 23.64 23.43 10.55
N CYS A 198 23.74 23.81 11.82
CA CYS A 198 24.99 24.16 12.48
C CYS A 198 25.94 22.96 12.56
N ARG A 199 25.39 21.76 12.80
CA ARG A 199 26.17 20.52 12.86
C ARG A 199 26.24 19.77 11.54
N SER A 200 25.51 20.22 10.52
CA SER A 200 25.37 19.58 9.20
C SER A 200 25.06 18.08 9.31
N GLN A 201 24.10 17.73 10.18
CA GLN A 201 23.73 16.33 10.41
C GLN A 201 22.25 16.16 10.70
N PHE A 202 21.75 14.95 10.43
CA PHE A 202 20.46 14.51 10.91
C PHE A 202 20.54 14.18 12.40
N VAL A 203 19.66 14.77 13.20
CA VAL A 203 19.65 14.62 14.67
C VAL A 203 18.49 13.77 15.17
N GLY A 204 17.54 13.44 14.30
CA GLY A 204 16.40 12.61 14.66
C GLY A 204 15.34 12.57 13.57
N VAL A 205 14.18 12.03 13.91
CA VAL A 205 12.99 12.00 13.08
C VAL A 205 11.82 12.60 13.86
N LEU A 206 10.96 13.32 13.17
CA LEU A 206 9.73 13.87 13.69
C LEU A 206 8.56 13.14 13.06
N SER A 207 7.77 12.44 13.87
CA SER A 207 6.66 11.60 13.44
C SER A 207 5.30 12.09 13.94
N ALA A 208 4.22 11.60 13.33
CA ALA A 208 2.84 11.72 13.82
C ALA A 208 2.70 11.46 15.34
N MET A 209 3.45 10.49 15.88
CA MET A 209 3.41 10.15 17.30
C MET A 209 4.06 11.23 18.17
N ASP A 210 5.19 11.79 17.73
CA ASP A 210 5.87 12.87 18.45
C ASP A 210 4.97 14.10 18.58
N PHE A 211 4.10 14.35 17.58
CA PHE A 211 3.07 15.38 17.70
C PHE A 211 2.01 15.07 18.74
N ILE A 212 1.53 13.83 18.80
CA ILE A 212 0.57 13.42 19.84
C ILE A 212 1.20 13.62 21.21
N LEU A 213 2.48 13.29 21.36
CA LEU A 213 3.22 13.49 22.61
C LEU A 213 3.43 14.98 22.92
N MET A 214 3.85 15.79 21.95
CA MET A 214 4.02 17.24 22.14
C MET A 214 2.69 17.95 22.46
N LEU A 215 1.59 17.59 21.79
CA LEU A 215 0.27 18.14 22.10
C LEU A 215 -0.19 17.72 23.50
N LYS A 216 0.09 16.48 23.93
CA LYS A 216 -0.26 16.02 25.28
C LYS A 216 0.58 16.71 26.36
N GLU A 217 1.84 17.03 26.08
CA GLU A 217 2.70 17.77 27.00
C GLU A 217 2.30 19.25 27.08
N VAL A 218 2.10 19.90 25.93
CA VAL A 218 1.75 21.34 25.85
C VAL A 218 0.32 21.62 26.32
N CYS A 219 -0.65 20.74 26.02
CA CYS A 219 -2.01 20.83 26.61
C CYS A 219 -2.06 20.29 28.05
N GLY A 220 -1.05 19.54 28.49
CA GLY A 220 -0.89 19.14 29.89
C GLY A 220 -0.47 20.32 30.78
N GLU A 221 0.28 21.28 30.22
CA GLU A 221 0.77 22.46 30.95
C GLU A 221 -0.07 23.74 30.76
N GLN A 222 -1.07 23.75 29.87
CA GLN A 222 -2.08 24.82 29.80
C GLN A 222 -3.48 24.27 30.11
N ASN A 223 -3.75 24.23 31.41
CA ASN A 223 -5.02 23.86 32.05
C ASN A 223 -6.25 24.41 31.33
N PHE A 224 -7.30 23.57 31.26
CA PHE A 224 -8.72 23.89 31.47
C PHE A 224 -9.07 25.41 31.43
N MET A 225 -8.94 26.07 30.28
CA MET A 225 -9.47 27.42 30.09
C MET A 225 -9.71 27.67 28.60
N GLU A 226 -11.01 27.73 28.29
CA GLU A 226 -11.62 28.31 27.09
C GLU A 226 -11.20 27.75 25.72
N ILE A 227 -11.74 26.56 25.41
CA ILE A 227 -12.40 26.41 24.11
C ILE A 227 -13.74 27.14 24.23
N SER A 228 -13.71 28.47 24.15
CA SER A 228 -14.89 29.25 23.81
C SER A 228 -14.91 29.37 22.30
N CYS A 229 -15.91 28.73 21.69
CA CYS A 229 -16.30 29.01 20.32
C CYS A 229 -16.53 30.51 20.15
N ALA A 230 -15.83 31.10 19.19
CA ALA A 230 -16.31 32.24 18.41
C ALA A 230 -15.81 32.05 16.97
#